data_AF-A0A150LW61-F1
#
_entry.id   AF-A0A150LW61-F1
#
_cell.length_a   1.000
_cell.length_b   1.000
_cell.length_c   1.000
_cell.angle_alpha   90.00
_cell.angle_beta   90.00
_cell.angle_gamma   90.00
#
_symmetry.space_group_name_H-M   'P 1'
#
loop_
_entity.id
_entity.type
_entity.pdbx_description
1 polymer ?
#
loop_
_entity_poly.entity_id
_entity_poly.type
_entity_poly.pdbx_seq_one_letter_code
_entity_poly.pdbx_strand_id
1 'polypeptide(L)'
;MRLDEHDCLYTDPMRFRQILLNLLDNAVKYNRDNGTVIIMGSNEGGKINIHVKDSGLGIPEEEREKIFEPFYRVEGTEVDGTGIGLDLSSSLFI
;
A
#
# COMPACT_ATOMS: atom_id res chain seq x y z
N MET A 1 -11.36 16.60 1.35
CA MET A 1 -11.93 16.73 2.73
C MET A 1 -11.26 15.66 3.58
N ARG A 2 -10.88 15.90 4.84
CA ARG A 2 -10.33 14.82 5.69
C ARG A 2 -11.46 13.89 6.11
N LEU A 3 -11.18 12.60 6.31
CA LEU A 3 -12.17 11.70 6.90
C LEU A 3 -12.65 12.21 8.26
N ASP A 4 -13.96 12.13 8.47
CA ASP A 4 -14.60 12.39 9.74
C ASP A 4 -15.10 11.09 10.40
N GLU A 5 -15.63 11.21 11.62
CA GLU A 5 -16.13 10.05 12.39
C GLU A 5 -17.45 9.47 11.87
N HIS A 6 -18.11 10.15 10.92
CA HIS A 6 -19.37 9.75 10.32
C HIS A 6 -19.20 9.14 8.92
N ASP A 7 -18.04 9.32 8.31
CA ASP A 7 -17.66 8.68 7.06
C ASP A 7 -17.67 7.16 7.21
N CYS A 8 -18.48 6.50 6.38
CA CYS A 8 -18.64 5.05 6.36
C CYS A 8 -18.20 4.50 5.01
N LEU A 9 -17.37 3.45 5.03
CA LEU A 9 -16.96 2.72 3.83
C LEU A 9 -17.76 1.42 3.72
N TYR A 10 -18.58 1.28 2.67
CA TYR A 10 -19.23 0.01 2.35
C TYR A 10 -18.27 -0.86 1.53
N THR A 11 -17.73 -1.92 2.12
CA THR A 11 -16.73 -2.80 1.49
C THR A 11 -16.73 -4.19 2.14
N ASP A 12 -15.91 -5.11 1.61
CA ASP A 12 -15.55 -6.36 2.29
C ASP A 12 -14.46 -6.05 3.33
N PRO A 13 -14.74 -6.15 4.64
CA PRO A 13 -13.81 -5.75 5.69
C PRO A 13 -12.57 -6.65 5.77
N MET A 14 -12.65 -7.91 5.33
CA MET A 14 -11.49 -8.81 5.32
C MET A 14 -10.55 -8.43 4.19
N ARG A 15 -11.09 -8.22 2.99
CA ARG A 15 -10.32 -7.82 1.80
C ARG A 15 -9.68 -6.45 1.98
N PHE A 16 -10.44 -5.49 2.51
CA PHE A 16 -9.93 -4.16 2.81
C PHE A 16 -8.76 -4.21 3.82
N ARG A 17 -8.92 -4.99 4.91
CA ARG A 17 -7.83 -5.22 5.87
C ARG A 17 -6.61 -5.85 5.21
N GLN A 18 -6.80 -6.84 4.33
CA GLN A 18 -5.70 -7.50 3.64
C GLN A 18 -4.90 -6.51 2.77
N ILE A 19 -5.58 -5.69 1.97
CA ILE A 19 -4.93 -4.66 1.15
C ILE A 19 -4.14 -3.70 2.04
N LEU A 20 -4.78 -3.18 3.09
CA LEU A 20 -4.14 -2.19 3.96
C LEU A 20 -2.92 -2.77 4.68
N LEU A 21 -3.01 -4.02 5.17
CA LEU A 21 -1.88 -4.71 5.79
C LEU A 21 -0.74 -4.95 4.80
N ASN A 22 -1.04 -5.35 3.56
CA ASN A 22 -0.01 -5.53 2.54
C ASN A 22 0.74 -4.22 2.24
N LEU A 23 0.01 -3.11 2.10
CA LEU A 23 0.63 -1.81 1.86
C LEU A 23 1.47 -1.33 3.05
N LEU A 24 0.96 -1.49 4.27
CA LEU A 24 1.68 -1.09 5.48
C LEU A 24 2.91 -1.96 5.76
N ASP A 25 2.79 -3.27 5.54
CA ASP A 25 3.89 -4.21 5.69
C ASP A 25 5.02 -3.85 4.71
N ASN A 26 4.70 -3.57 3.44
CA ASN A 26 5.69 -3.09 2.47
C ASN A 26 6.30 -1.74 2.89
N ALA A 27 5.48 -0.79 3.32
CA ALA A 27 5.92 0.53 3.76
C ALA A 27 6.87 0.47 4.98
N VAL A 28 6.78 -0.56 5.82
CA VAL A 28 7.70 -0.79 6.94
C VAL A 28 8.93 -1.58 6.49
N LYS A 29 8.72 -2.68 5.75
CA LYS A 29 9.78 -3.59 5.31
C LYS A 29 10.80 -2.95 4.38
N TYR A 30 10.35 -2.11 3.45
CA TYR A 30 11.21 -1.40 2.49
C TYR A 30 11.56 0.03 2.95
N ASN A 31 11.34 0.32 4.24
CA ASN A 31 11.72 1.60 4.82
C ASN A 31 13.20 1.62 5.22
N ARG A 32 13.63 2.77 5.73
CA ARG A 32 14.97 2.99 6.29
C ARG A 32 14.90 3.18 7.81
N ASP A 33 16.03 3.05 8.48
CA ASP A 33 16.15 3.39 9.90
C ASP A 33 15.69 4.83 10.16
N ASN A 34 14.89 5.01 11.21
CA ASN A 34 14.22 6.28 11.54
C ASN A 34 13.31 6.83 10.42
N GLY A 35 12.87 5.98 9.50
CA GLY A 35 11.86 6.30 8.51
C GLY A 35 10.48 6.53 9.12
N THR A 36 9.56 7.05 8.32
CA THR A 36 8.18 7.29 8.73
C THR A 36 7.23 6.57 7.77
N VAL A 37 6.12 6.08 8.30
CA VAL A 37 4.96 5.63 7.55
C VAL A 37 3.78 6.47 7.99
N ILE A 38 3.07 7.07 7.04
CA ILE A 38 1.93 7.97 7.27
C ILE A 38 0.72 7.38 6.55
N ILE A 39 -0.38 7.26 7.29
CA ILE A 39 -1.68 6.88 6.76
C ILE A 39 -2.59 8.09 6.78
N MET A 40 -3.20 8.41 5.66
CA MET A 40 -4.15 9.51 5.52
C MET A 40 -5.41 9.00 4.84
N GLY A 41 -6.54 9.59 5.20
CA GLY A 41 -7.80 9.36 4.52
C GLY A 41 -8.47 10.67 4.14
N SER A 42 -9.08 10.71 2.97
CA SER A 42 -9.95 11.79 2.53
C SER A 42 -11.28 11.27 2.03
N ASN A 43 -12.34 12.06 2.25
CA ASN A 43 -13.60 11.90 1.52
C ASN A 43 -13.65 12.95 0.41
N GLU A 44 -13.81 12.52 -0.83
CA GLU A 44 -13.90 13.39 -2.00
C GLU A 44 -15.11 12.99 -2.82
N GLY A 45 -16.21 13.73 -2.64
CA GLY A 45 -17.44 13.49 -3.39
C GLY A 45 -18.09 12.14 -3.10
N GLY A 46 -18.01 11.66 -1.86
CA GLY A 46 -18.56 10.35 -1.45
C GLY A 46 -17.63 9.17 -1.74
N LYS A 47 -16.41 9.43 -2.23
CA LYS A 47 -15.37 8.43 -2.38
C LYS A 47 -14.35 8.59 -1.26
N ILE A 48 -14.12 7.50 -0.52
CA ILE A 48 -13.08 7.45 0.50
C ILE A 48 -11.77 7.06 -0.18
N ASN A 49 -10.79 7.96 -0.15
CA ASN A 49 -9.42 7.71 -0.59
C ASN A 49 -8.56 7.45 0.63
N ILE A 50 -7.72 6.42 0.57
CA ILE A 50 -6.75 6.09 1.62
C ILE A 50 -5.36 6.11 1.01
N HIS A 51 -4.47 6.87 1.63
CA HIS A 51 -3.09 7.02 1.21
C HIS A 51 -2.16 6.43 2.28
N VAL A 52 -1.29 5.52 1.85
CA VAL A 52 -0.14 5.05 2.62
C VAL A 52 1.10 5.66 2.00
N LYS A 53 1.86 6.42 2.78
CA LYS A 53 3.09 7.07 2.34
C LYS A 53 4.23 6.69 3.28
N ASP A 54 5.33 6.22 2.73
CA ASP A 54 6.57 6.00 3.47
C ASP A 54 7.69 6.96 3.03
N SER A 55 8.79 6.94 3.78
CA SER A 55 10.04 7.66 3.48
C SER A 55 11.18 6.70 3.16
N GLY A 56 10.86 5.51 2.66
CA GLY A 56 11.78 4.42 2.45
C GLY A 56 12.67 4.61 1.23
N LEU A 57 13.16 3.49 0.72
CA LEU A 57 14.09 3.44 -0.41
C LEU A 57 13.45 3.95 -1.71
N GLY A 58 12.11 3.96 -1.78
CA GLY A 58 11.37 4.28 -2.99
C GLY A 58 11.43 3.16 -4.03
N ILE A 59 10.79 3.41 -5.18
CA ILE A 59 10.75 2.46 -6.30
C ILE A 59 11.29 3.21 -7.53
N PRO A 60 12.34 2.69 -8.21
CA PRO A 60 12.83 3.24 -9.48
C PRO A 60 11.70 3.34 -10.52
N GLU A 61 11.72 4.35 -11.38
CA GLU A 61 10.60 4.60 -12.30
C GLU A 61 10.33 3.42 -13.23
N GLU A 62 11.40 2.80 -13.73
CA GLU A 62 11.41 1.63 -14.59
C GLU A 62 10.86 0.36 -13.93
N GLU A 63 10.71 0.35 -12.60
CA GLU A 63 10.20 -0.78 -11.83
C GLU A 63 8.77 -0.58 -11.33
N ARG A 64 8.19 0.62 -11.44
CA ARG A 64 6.87 0.94 -10.87
C ARG A 64 5.72 0.12 -11.45
N GLU A 65 5.81 -0.28 -12.72
CA GLU A 65 4.79 -1.15 -13.32
C GLU A 65 5.00 -2.62 -12.94
N LYS A 66 6.27 -3.06 -12.88
CA LYS A 66 6.63 -4.46 -12.63
C LYS A 66 6.39 -4.91 -11.20
N ILE A 67 6.39 -4.01 -10.22
CA ILE A 67 6.07 -4.35 -8.80
C ILE A 67 4.65 -4.89 -8.59
N PHE A 68 3.79 -4.80 -9.61
CA PHE A 68 2.47 -5.41 -9.61
C PHE A 68 2.44 -6.80 -10.24
N GLU A 69 3.54 -7.28 -10.83
CA GLU A 69 3.63 -8.63 -11.38
C GLU A 69 3.82 -9.66 -10.26
N PRO A 70 3.15 -10.83 -10.34
CA PRO A 70 3.31 -11.89 -9.36
C PRO A 70 4.78 -12.31 -9.22
N PHE A 71 5.25 -12.44 -7.97
CA PHE A 71 6.61 -12.86 -7.61
C PHE A 71 7.73 -11.86 -7.98
N TYR A 72 7.38 -10.73 -8.59
CA TYR A 72 8.37 -9.72 -8.95
C TYR A 72 8.92 -9.01 -7.71
N ARG A 73 10.23 -8.75 -7.72
CA ARG A 73 10.94 -8.01 -6.69
C ARG A 73 12.05 -7.19 -7.30
N VAL A 74 12.24 -5.96 -6.80
CA VAL A 74 13.38 -5.12 -7.19
C VAL A 74 14.68 -5.77 -6.74
N GLU A 75 15.61 -5.96 -7.68
CA GLU A 75 16.95 -6.51 -7.41
C GLU A 75 17.72 -5.66 -6.39
N GLY A 76 18.53 -6.30 -5.55
CA GLY A 76 19.31 -5.61 -4.51
C GLY A 76 18.54 -5.30 -3.21
N THR A 77 17.30 -5.77 -3.07
CA THR A 77 16.57 -5.71 -1.79
C THR A 77 16.85 -6.95 -0.93
N GLU A 78 17.49 -6.79 0.23
CA GLU A 78 17.75 -7.89 1.19
C GLU A 78 16.54 -8.25 2.07
N VAL A 79 15.34 -7.77 1.70
CA VAL A 79 14.12 -7.93 2.50
C VAL A 79 13.50 -9.32 2.28
N ASP A 80 13.16 -10.06 3.34
CA ASP A 80 12.46 -11.35 3.19
C ASP A 80 10.99 -11.17 2.78
N GLY A 81 10.55 -11.92 1.75
CA GLY A 81 9.17 -11.84 1.24
C GLY A 81 8.94 -12.62 -0.07
N THR A 82 7.67 -12.96 -0.34
CA THR A 82 7.26 -13.83 -1.45
C THR A 82 7.04 -13.10 -2.79
N GLY A 83 6.99 -11.77 -2.80
CA GLY A 83 6.68 -10.98 -4.02
C GLY A 83 5.21 -11.06 -4.45
N ILE A 84 4.30 -11.57 -3.61
CA ILE A 84 2.88 -11.77 -3.96
C ILE A 84 1.99 -10.60 -3.48
N GLY A 85 2.45 -9.82 -2.49
CA GLY A 85 1.60 -8.89 -1.73
C GLY A 85 0.97 -7.75 -2.54
N LEU A 86 1.70 -7.16 -3.49
CA LEU A 86 1.20 -6.04 -4.31
C LEU A 86 0.32 -6.51 -5.48
N ASP A 87 0.65 -7.63 -6.11
CA ASP A 87 -0.16 -8.26 -7.16
C ASP A 87 -1.58 -8.61 -6.67
N LEU A 88 -1.69 -9.25 -5.49
CA LEU A 88 -2.98 -9.57 -4.87
C LEU A 88 -3.81 -8.33 -4.53
N SER A 89 -3.13 -7.24 -4.13
CA SER A 89 -3.80 -6.01 -3.74
C SER A 89 -4.25 -5.19 -4.95
N SER A 90 -3.52 -5.29 -6.06
CA SER A 90 -3.81 -4.55 -7.30
C SER A 90 -4.93 -5.17 -8.11
N SER A 91 -5.11 -6.49 -8.00
CA SER A 91 -6.26 -7.21 -8.55
C SER A 91 -7.59 -6.90 -7.84
N LEU A 92 -7.56 -6.08 -6.77
CA LEU A 92 -8.70 -5.85 -5.89
C LEU A 92 -9.14 -4.37 -5.81
N PHE A 93 -8.60 -3.50 -6.66
CA PHE A 93 -9.19 -2.17 -6.88
C PHE A 93 -10.55 -2.33 -7.59
N ILE A 94 -11.64 -2.34 -6.82
CA ILE A 94 -13.03 -2.22 -7.29
C ILE A 94 -13.56 -0.87 -6.84
#